data_AF-A0A9W9YAD8-F1
#
_entry.id   AF-A0A9W9YAD8-F1
#
_cell.length_a   1.000
_cell.length_b   1.000
_cell.length_c   1.000
_cell.angle_alpha   90.00
_cell.angle_beta   90.00
_cell.angle_gamma   90.00
#
_symmetry.space_group_name_H-M   'P 1'
#
loop_
_entity.id
_entity.type
_entity.pdbx_description
1 polymer ?
#
loop_
_entity_poly.entity_id
_entity_poly.type
_entity_poly.pdbx_seq_one_letter_code
_entity_poly.pdbx_strand_id
1 'polypeptide(L)'
;MNLSTILFPMMVVVLACTRKVLGRKRSDYGYSTADQQKAYPLLLTIIKAGGHRGLAECHKQFKNEVWNCTLDNKHVIKELPIFVKTTLPYATRETALLHAISAAAITHEITLQCRANKIPGCKCVEVRNKQPKGGNGDWQWGGCSDNIWFGENMTRNFIDSLELADNARRAVNLQNNEVGRRVVKLSVKKECKCHGVTGSCNLKTCWRSLAPFSVVGAELKRKYRQAVKVDLVDDVLRDQDKKPVTKRDKKLVFLDSSPNFCLRNKTVGSPGLLGRTCRSDDVATSKCRSVCNSCNMRPQTIEHTKEVKCRSRKKSDRGTDTLGQESYPLLLGIVKEGGHRGLEECQNQFKNDVWNCTLDNKLVLKELPIFVKTTLPYVPTGKNPGCPCADIKKQRVRDDWQWGGCSDNIKYGEKETKRFIDRLENGNDARTAFNLHNNDVGRKVVRTSLNRECKCHGVTGSCNLKTCWKRLAPFSVVGTALKQIYLKATRVSFQNNMLQERVKKQTRAVTGREKKLVYLDSSPDYCVRNVSMGSPGLLGRTCRSDEVSTSKCRSLCNSCKMRHHTVEHDKQVKCKCKFVWCCSVKCEICTKSYSVTTCMRR
;
A
#
# COMPACT_ATOMS: atom_id res chain seq x y z
N MET A 1 -1.76 10.27 21.83
CA MET A 1 -2.24 10.67 20.49
C MET A 1 -3.68 11.13 20.65
N ASN A 2 -3.94 12.43 20.54
CA ASN A 2 -5.21 13.06 20.93
C ASN A 2 -6.33 12.83 19.90
N LEU A 3 -7.55 12.55 20.38
CA LEU A 3 -8.79 12.46 19.59
C LEU A 3 -9.08 13.73 18.76
N SER A 4 -8.45 14.86 19.10
CA SER A 4 -8.65 16.18 18.49
C SER A 4 -8.18 16.26 17.02
N THR A 5 -7.27 15.38 16.58
CA THR A 5 -6.72 15.42 15.20
C THR A 5 -7.64 14.78 14.16
N ILE A 6 -8.67 14.04 14.58
CA ILE A 6 -9.68 13.42 13.69
C ILE A 6 -10.91 14.32 13.52
N LEU A 7 -11.22 15.16 14.51
CA LEU A 7 -12.40 16.04 14.52
C LEU A 7 -12.23 17.31 13.66
N PHE A 8 -11.00 17.82 13.51
CA PHE A 8 -10.75 19.06 12.77
C PHE A 8 -11.03 18.98 11.25
N PRO A 9 -10.63 17.92 10.51
CA PRO A 9 -11.03 17.78 9.11
C PRO A 9 -12.52 17.41 8.93
N MET A 10 -13.17 16.85 9.96
CA MET A 10 -14.62 16.57 9.96
C MET A 10 -15.47 17.84 10.13
N MET A 11 -15.03 18.81 10.93
CA MET A 11 -15.71 20.11 11.06
C MET A 11 -15.65 20.96 9.79
N VAL A 12 -14.57 20.84 9.00
CA VAL A 12 -14.44 21.52 7.71
C VAL A 12 -15.46 20.99 6.68
N VAL A 13 -15.85 19.72 6.77
CA VAL A 13 -16.92 19.14 5.93
C VAL A 13 -18.28 19.75 6.28
N VAL A 14 -18.54 20.07 7.56
CA VAL A 14 -19.77 20.75 8.01
C VAL A 14 -19.83 22.20 7.51
N LEU A 15 -18.69 22.91 7.50
CA LEU A 15 -18.60 24.27 6.96
C LEU A 15 -18.66 24.33 5.42
N ALA A 16 -18.19 23.29 4.73
CA ALA A 16 -18.27 23.21 3.27
C ALA A 16 -19.69 22.86 2.75
N CYS A 17 -20.55 22.31 3.60
CA CYS A 17 -21.94 21.97 3.27
C CYS A 17 -22.85 23.18 3.02
N THR A 18 -22.46 24.42 3.35
CA THR A 18 -23.30 25.61 3.13
C THR A 18 -22.86 26.51 1.99
N ARG A 19 -21.64 26.39 1.44
CA ARG A 19 -21.12 27.33 0.42
C ARG A 19 -21.27 26.90 -1.04
N LYS A 20 -21.60 25.65 -1.35
CA LYS A 20 -21.78 25.18 -2.76
C LYS A 20 -23.23 24.89 -3.18
N VAL A 21 -24.21 25.26 -2.35
CA VAL A 21 -25.64 25.08 -2.63
C VAL A 21 -26.35 26.38 -3.03
N LEU A 22 -25.67 27.54 -3.04
CA LEU A 22 -26.28 28.79 -3.51
C LEU A 22 -26.03 28.99 -5.01
N GLY A 23 -26.83 28.27 -5.79
CA GLY A 23 -26.87 28.39 -7.23
C GLY A 23 -28.09 27.72 -7.88
N ARG A 24 -29.23 27.63 -7.19
CA ARG A 24 -30.58 27.42 -7.78
C ARG A 24 -31.68 27.62 -6.74
N LYS A 25 -32.77 28.29 -7.15
CA LYS A 25 -33.86 28.83 -6.32
C LYS A 25 -34.63 27.76 -5.50
N ARG A 26 -34.77 28.06 -4.19
CA ARG A 26 -35.88 27.87 -3.20
C ARG A 26 -37.01 26.85 -3.49
N SER A 27 -37.20 25.87 -2.60
CA SER A 27 -38.45 25.65 -1.83
C SER A 27 -38.33 24.47 -0.83
N ASP A 28 -38.52 24.79 0.45
CA ASP A 28 -39.22 24.00 1.49
C ASP A 28 -38.69 22.61 1.89
N TYR A 29 -37.75 22.57 2.85
CA TYR A 29 -37.65 21.52 3.89
C TYR A 29 -36.78 22.09 5.02
N GLY A 30 -37.42 22.63 6.05
CA GLY A 30 -36.76 23.12 7.26
C GLY A 30 -36.21 21.96 8.08
N TYR A 31 -34.90 21.90 8.28
CA TYR A 31 -34.25 21.02 9.25
C TYR A 31 -33.35 21.86 10.15
N SER A 32 -33.60 21.81 11.46
CA SER A 32 -32.85 22.61 12.45
C SER A 32 -31.43 22.04 12.66
N THR A 33 -30.49 22.90 13.06
CA THR A 33 -29.11 22.54 13.40
C THR A 33 -29.00 21.57 14.59
N ALA A 34 -30.02 21.49 15.45
CA ALA A 34 -30.09 20.53 16.56
C ALA A 34 -30.43 19.10 16.09
N ASP A 35 -31.22 18.95 15.02
CA ASP A 35 -31.55 17.65 14.43
C ASP A 35 -30.37 17.05 13.65
N GLN A 36 -29.48 17.90 13.13
CA GLN A 36 -28.25 17.49 12.44
C GLN A 36 -27.23 16.82 13.40
N GLN A 37 -27.21 17.19 14.68
CA GLN A 37 -26.30 16.63 15.69
C GLN A 37 -26.71 15.20 16.12
N LYS A 38 -28.01 14.87 16.12
CA LYS A 38 -28.54 13.52 16.45
C LYS A 38 -28.54 12.56 15.25
N ALA A 39 -28.57 13.06 14.02
CA ALA A 39 -28.65 12.24 12.81
C ALA A 39 -27.32 11.54 12.43
N TYR A 40 -26.17 12.12 12.80
CA TYR A 40 -24.86 11.61 12.41
C TYR A 40 -24.49 10.24 13.03
N PRO A 41 -24.67 10.00 14.35
CA PRO A 41 -24.39 8.69 14.96
C PRO A 41 -25.29 7.57 14.42
N LEU A 42 -26.55 7.88 14.14
CA LEU A 42 -27.50 6.95 13.54
C LEU A 42 -27.05 6.57 12.12
N LEU A 43 -26.72 7.56 11.28
CA LEU A 43 -26.23 7.33 9.93
C LEU A 43 -24.94 6.49 9.93
N LEU A 44 -24.00 6.79 10.82
CA LEU A 44 -22.77 6.01 10.95
C LEU A 44 -23.05 4.55 11.30
N THR A 45 -23.99 4.29 12.20
CA THR A 45 -24.41 2.92 12.59
C THR A 45 -24.99 2.16 11.40
N ILE A 46 -25.85 2.81 10.60
CA ILE A 46 -26.45 2.25 9.38
C ILE A 46 -25.36 1.93 8.35
N ILE A 47 -24.42 2.85 8.14
CA ILE A 47 -23.29 2.65 7.21
C ILE A 47 -22.41 1.48 7.67
N LYS A 48 -22.15 1.36 8.97
CA LYS A 48 -21.40 0.24 9.54
C LYS A 48 -22.10 -1.10 9.31
N ALA A 49 -23.40 -1.17 9.58
CA ALA A 49 -24.20 -2.36 9.29
C ALA A 49 -24.16 -2.73 7.80
N GLY A 50 -24.29 -1.74 6.91
CA GLY A 50 -24.17 -1.91 5.46
C GLY A 50 -22.81 -2.47 5.05
N GLY A 51 -21.70 -1.88 5.52
CA GLY A 51 -20.37 -2.38 5.18
C GLY A 51 -20.12 -3.83 5.67
N HIS A 52 -20.64 -4.21 6.85
CA HIS A 52 -20.52 -5.58 7.36
C HIS A 52 -21.30 -6.56 6.50
N ARG A 53 -22.51 -6.19 6.08
CA ARG A 53 -23.31 -6.96 5.11
C ARG A 53 -22.56 -7.14 3.79
N GLY A 54 -21.91 -6.07 3.29
CA GLY A 54 -21.08 -6.10 2.09
C GLY A 54 -19.92 -7.09 2.19
N LEU A 55 -19.17 -7.04 3.31
CA LEU A 55 -18.04 -7.94 3.55
C LEU A 55 -18.49 -9.40 3.73
N ALA A 56 -19.58 -9.64 4.45
CA ALA A 56 -20.15 -10.97 4.63
C ALA A 56 -20.58 -11.58 3.28
N GLU A 57 -21.23 -10.80 2.41
CA GLU A 57 -21.58 -11.26 1.07
C GLU A 57 -20.32 -11.48 0.21
N CYS A 58 -19.30 -10.64 0.34
CA CYS A 58 -18.02 -10.86 -0.34
C CYS A 58 -17.39 -12.21 0.05
N HIS A 59 -17.31 -12.51 1.35
CA HIS A 59 -16.86 -13.81 1.83
C HIS A 59 -17.69 -14.96 1.28
N LYS A 60 -19.02 -14.82 1.26
CA LYS A 60 -19.92 -15.83 0.71
C LYS A 60 -19.68 -16.07 -0.78
N GLN A 61 -19.55 -15.00 -1.57
CA GLN A 61 -19.33 -15.07 -3.01
C GLN A 61 -17.96 -15.63 -3.37
N PHE A 62 -16.94 -15.36 -2.55
CA PHE A 62 -15.54 -15.71 -2.83
C PHE A 62 -15.03 -16.91 -2.01
N LYS A 63 -15.86 -17.57 -1.19
CA LYS A 63 -15.47 -18.68 -0.29
C LYS A 63 -14.60 -19.75 -0.97
N ASN A 64 -14.90 -20.07 -2.22
CA ASN A 64 -14.26 -21.11 -3.02
C ASN A 64 -13.44 -20.53 -4.21
N GLU A 65 -12.83 -19.36 -4.05
CA GLU A 65 -11.93 -18.74 -5.02
C GLU A 65 -10.50 -18.68 -4.44
N VAL A 66 -9.47 -18.43 -5.26
CA VAL A 66 -8.08 -18.32 -4.77
C VAL A 66 -7.97 -17.23 -3.70
N TRP A 67 -8.60 -16.07 -3.95
CA TRP A 67 -8.84 -15.04 -2.93
C TRP A 67 -10.26 -15.18 -2.38
N ASN A 68 -10.40 -15.38 -1.07
CA ASN A 68 -11.69 -15.62 -0.38
C ASN A 68 -12.24 -14.39 0.37
N CYS A 69 -11.88 -13.20 -0.11
CA CYS A 69 -12.26 -11.92 0.49
C CYS A 69 -11.74 -11.69 1.92
N THR A 70 -10.75 -12.45 2.38
CA THR A 70 -10.10 -12.22 3.69
C THR A 70 -9.13 -11.04 3.65
N LEU A 71 -9.09 -10.31 4.77
CA LEU A 71 -8.17 -9.21 5.03
C LEU A 71 -7.32 -9.59 6.26
N ASP A 72 -6.04 -9.92 6.12
CA ASP A 72 -5.15 -10.43 7.21
C ASP A 72 -4.73 -9.36 8.26
N ASN A 73 -5.42 -8.22 8.35
CA ASN A 73 -5.06 -7.15 9.27
C ASN A 73 -6.17 -6.92 10.33
N LYS A 74 -5.86 -7.29 11.59
CA LYS A 74 -6.78 -7.26 12.75
C LYS A 74 -7.40 -5.87 13.03
N HIS A 75 -6.76 -4.78 12.61
CA HIS A 75 -7.31 -3.42 12.76
C HIS A 75 -8.39 -3.08 11.71
N VAL A 76 -8.42 -3.81 10.60
CA VAL A 76 -9.30 -3.55 9.43
C VAL A 76 -10.71 -4.08 9.63
N ILE A 77 -10.83 -5.16 10.41
CA ILE A 77 -12.12 -5.80 10.69
C ILE A 77 -12.93 -4.98 11.70
N LYS A 78 -12.28 -4.22 12.59
CA LYS A 78 -12.93 -3.41 13.64
C LYS A 78 -13.52 -2.07 13.14
N GLU A 79 -12.95 -1.46 12.10
CA GLU A 79 -13.38 -0.16 11.55
C GLU A 79 -14.09 -0.25 10.19
N LEU A 80 -14.42 -1.48 9.74
CA LEU A 80 -14.96 -1.82 8.42
C LEU A 80 -14.07 -1.44 7.22
N PRO A 81 -14.32 -2.03 6.02
CA PRO A 81 -13.63 -1.66 4.78
C PRO A 81 -13.96 -0.25 4.23
N ILE A 82 -14.46 0.68 5.05
CA ILE A 82 -15.02 1.95 4.55
C ILE A 82 -13.92 2.97 4.17
N PHE A 83 -12.64 2.74 4.50
CA PHE A 83 -11.62 3.80 4.44
C PHE A 83 -10.30 3.37 3.81
N VAL A 84 -10.37 2.72 2.65
CA VAL A 84 -9.23 2.00 2.11
C VAL A 84 -8.34 2.83 1.19
N LYS A 85 -7.88 3.97 1.69
CA LYS A 85 -6.62 4.57 1.21
C LYS A 85 -5.42 4.11 2.03
N THR A 86 -5.62 3.76 3.29
CA THR A 86 -4.54 3.44 4.24
C THR A 86 -4.29 1.94 4.38
N THR A 87 -5.19 1.10 3.87
CA THR A 87 -5.30 -0.32 4.23
C THR A 87 -5.02 -1.29 3.06
N LEU A 88 -5.35 -0.90 1.83
CA LEU A 88 -5.06 -1.66 0.61
C LEU A 88 -4.27 -0.73 -0.33
N PRO A 89 -2.93 -0.74 -0.22
CA PRO A 89 -2.08 0.22 -0.93
C PRO A 89 -2.19 0.10 -2.46
N TYR A 90 -2.57 -1.08 -2.96
CA TYR A 90 -2.70 -1.37 -4.37
C TYR A 90 -4.15 -1.27 -4.84
N ALA A 91 -4.39 -0.69 -6.01
CA ALA A 91 -5.68 -0.59 -6.68
C ALA A 91 -5.91 -1.82 -7.53
N THR A 92 -5.98 -3.00 -6.91
CA THR A 92 -6.18 -4.27 -7.62
C THR A 92 -7.66 -4.52 -7.90
N ARG A 93 -7.91 -5.53 -8.73
CA ARG A 93 -9.26 -6.04 -9.02
C ARG A 93 -10.07 -6.35 -7.76
N GLU A 94 -9.43 -6.89 -6.73
CA GLU A 94 -10.06 -7.23 -5.44
C GLU A 94 -10.47 -5.96 -4.69
N THR A 95 -9.62 -4.95 -4.70
CA THR A 95 -9.94 -3.65 -4.08
C THR A 95 -11.07 -2.94 -4.81
N ALA A 96 -11.12 -3.02 -6.14
CA ALA A 96 -12.19 -2.48 -6.95
C ALA A 96 -13.55 -3.10 -6.57
N LEU A 97 -13.58 -4.42 -6.37
CA LEU A 97 -14.76 -5.11 -5.87
C LEU A 97 -15.12 -4.68 -4.44
N LEU A 98 -14.14 -4.56 -3.53
CA LEU A 98 -14.38 -4.15 -2.14
C LEU A 98 -15.03 -2.76 -2.06
N HIS A 99 -14.56 -1.81 -2.86
CA HIS A 99 -15.19 -0.48 -2.99
C HIS A 99 -16.63 -0.60 -3.51
N ALA A 100 -16.83 -1.33 -4.61
CA ALA A 100 -18.15 -1.49 -5.21
C ALA A 100 -19.17 -2.21 -4.30
N ILE A 101 -18.78 -3.32 -3.66
CA ILE A 101 -19.67 -4.08 -2.78
C ILE A 101 -19.98 -3.33 -1.48
N SER A 102 -19.04 -2.53 -0.97
CA SER A 102 -19.28 -1.67 0.20
C SER A 102 -20.27 -0.57 -0.14
N ALA A 103 -20.06 0.15 -1.26
CA ALA A 103 -21.00 1.18 -1.71
C ALA A 103 -22.39 0.59 -2.00
N ALA A 104 -22.46 -0.58 -2.63
CA ALA A 104 -23.72 -1.28 -2.87
C ALA A 104 -24.42 -1.66 -1.55
N ALA A 105 -23.69 -2.23 -0.58
CA ALA A 105 -24.27 -2.67 0.68
C ALA A 105 -24.76 -1.51 1.54
N ILE A 106 -24.04 -0.39 1.55
CA ILE A 106 -24.46 0.83 2.25
C ILE A 106 -25.71 1.43 1.59
N THR A 107 -25.77 1.49 0.26
CA THR A 107 -26.99 1.93 -0.45
C THR A 107 -28.17 1.02 -0.15
N HIS A 108 -27.95 -0.30 -0.12
CA HIS A 108 -28.97 -1.30 0.22
C HIS A 108 -29.48 -1.08 1.66
N GLU A 109 -28.56 -0.95 2.62
CA GLU A 109 -28.90 -0.75 4.04
C GLU A 109 -29.65 0.56 4.29
N ILE A 110 -29.15 1.70 3.78
CA ILE A 110 -29.83 3.01 3.93
C ILE A 110 -31.25 2.95 3.36
N THR A 111 -31.43 2.29 2.22
CA THR A 111 -32.75 2.15 1.59
C THR A 111 -33.69 1.27 2.43
N LEU A 112 -33.20 0.18 3.03
CA LEU A 112 -33.98 -0.65 3.95
C LEU A 112 -34.41 0.12 5.21
N GLN A 113 -33.50 0.89 5.80
CA GLN A 113 -33.80 1.71 6.98
C GLN A 113 -34.77 2.85 6.64
N CYS A 114 -34.70 3.38 5.42
CA CYS A 114 -35.68 4.32 4.90
C CYS A 114 -37.08 3.71 4.77
N ARG A 115 -37.22 2.50 4.21
CA ARG A 115 -38.52 1.80 4.14
C ARG A 115 -39.11 1.58 5.53
N ALA A 116 -38.27 1.33 6.53
CA ALA A 116 -38.67 1.16 7.92
C ALA A 116 -38.95 2.48 8.66
N ASN A 117 -38.91 3.64 7.98
CA ASN A 117 -39.05 4.98 8.56
C ASN A 117 -38.06 5.25 9.72
N LYS A 118 -36.88 4.60 9.70
CA LYS A 118 -35.85 4.76 10.74
C LYS A 118 -34.89 5.92 10.46
N ILE A 119 -34.86 6.43 9.22
CA ILE A 119 -34.06 7.59 8.84
C ILE A 119 -34.99 8.81 8.79
N PRO A 120 -34.77 9.83 9.64
CA PRO A 120 -35.56 11.06 9.60
C PRO A 120 -35.50 11.72 8.21
N GLY A 121 -36.65 12.15 7.69
CA GLY A 121 -36.76 12.75 6.36
C GLY A 121 -36.69 11.76 5.18
N CYS A 122 -36.58 10.46 5.43
CA CYS A 122 -36.69 9.44 4.39
C CYS A 122 -37.99 8.65 4.52
N LYS A 123 -38.82 8.67 3.48
CA LYS A 123 -40.02 7.85 3.34
C LYS A 123 -39.92 7.01 2.06
N CYS A 124 -40.73 5.95 2.00
CA CYS A 124 -40.89 5.23 0.74
C CYS A 124 -41.53 6.11 -0.33
N VAL A 125 -41.28 5.74 -1.59
CA VAL A 125 -41.81 6.45 -2.74
C VAL A 125 -43.29 6.10 -2.85
N GLU A 126 -44.14 7.08 -2.52
CA GLU A 126 -45.57 6.96 -2.75
C GLU A 126 -45.85 6.93 -4.26
N VAL A 127 -46.59 5.92 -4.70
CA VAL A 127 -47.01 5.85 -6.09
C VAL A 127 -48.24 6.73 -6.24
N ARG A 128 -48.12 7.87 -6.94
CA ARG A 128 -49.28 8.70 -7.28
C ARG A 128 -50.28 7.86 -8.07
N ASN A 129 -51.56 7.91 -7.69
CA ASN A 129 -52.72 7.18 -8.25
C ASN A 129 -52.96 7.36 -9.78
N LYS A 130 -52.05 8.00 -10.52
CA LYS A 130 -52.12 8.23 -11.98
C LYS A 130 -51.23 7.27 -12.80
N GLN A 131 -50.57 6.28 -12.19
CA GLN A 131 -49.80 5.29 -12.97
C GLN A 131 -50.73 4.23 -13.60
N PRO A 132 -50.56 3.89 -14.89
CA PRO A 132 -51.42 2.93 -15.58
C PRO A 132 -51.36 1.55 -14.91
N LYS A 133 -52.51 0.85 -14.87
CA LYS A 133 -52.57 -0.59 -14.55
C LYS A 133 -51.59 -1.30 -15.48
N GLY A 134 -50.74 -2.17 -14.92
CA GLY A 134 -49.78 -2.91 -15.73
C GLY A 134 -50.38 -4.23 -16.22
N GLY A 135 -50.05 -4.62 -17.46
CA GLY A 135 -50.71 -5.76 -18.12
C GLY A 135 -52.15 -5.44 -18.54
N ASN A 136 -52.94 -6.44 -18.94
CA ASN A 136 -54.35 -6.33 -19.37
C ASN A 136 -55.33 -5.78 -18.29
N GLY A 137 -54.83 -5.17 -17.21
CA GLY A 137 -55.62 -4.67 -16.08
C GLY A 137 -55.43 -5.46 -14.78
N ASP A 138 -54.66 -6.56 -14.80
CA ASP A 138 -54.56 -7.54 -13.71
C ASP A 138 -53.84 -7.05 -12.44
N TRP A 139 -53.16 -5.89 -12.48
CA TRP A 139 -52.46 -5.36 -11.31
C TRP A 139 -52.31 -3.85 -11.29
N GLN A 140 -52.19 -3.31 -10.07
CA GLN A 140 -52.01 -1.89 -9.80
C GLN A 140 -50.75 -1.63 -8.97
N TRP A 141 -50.14 -0.46 -9.17
CA TRP A 141 -49.07 -0.01 -8.29
C TRP A 141 -49.65 0.50 -6.96
N GLY A 142 -49.02 0.11 -5.85
CA GLY A 142 -49.39 0.58 -4.52
C GLY A 142 -48.37 0.14 -3.48
N GLY A 143 -48.65 0.34 -2.19
CA GLY A 143 -47.73 -0.02 -1.11
C GLY A 143 -46.49 0.89 -1.04
N CYS A 144 -45.46 0.40 -0.36
CA CYS A 144 -44.28 1.18 0.03
C CYS A 144 -43.09 0.82 -0.87
N SER A 145 -42.89 1.58 -1.95
CA SER A 145 -41.76 1.35 -2.87
C SER A 145 -40.44 1.86 -2.28
N ASP A 146 -39.40 1.02 -2.34
CA ASP A 146 -38.08 1.33 -1.78
C ASP A 146 -37.48 2.59 -2.41
N ASN A 147 -37.05 3.55 -1.57
CA ASN A 147 -36.48 4.82 -2.02
C ASN A 147 -34.98 4.70 -2.33
N ILE A 148 -34.66 3.96 -3.40
CA ILE A 148 -33.27 3.69 -3.81
C ILE A 148 -32.51 4.98 -4.15
N TRP A 149 -33.20 5.98 -4.70
CA TRP A 149 -32.57 7.26 -5.06
C TRP A 149 -32.01 7.96 -3.81
N PHE A 150 -32.76 7.97 -2.71
CA PHE A 150 -32.29 8.50 -1.44
C PHE A 150 -31.06 7.72 -0.94
N GLY A 151 -31.12 6.39 -0.95
CA GLY A 151 -30.00 5.54 -0.53
C GLY A 151 -28.74 5.74 -1.37
N GLU A 152 -28.90 5.85 -2.69
CA GLU A 152 -27.83 6.12 -3.65
C GLU A 152 -27.19 7.49 -3.39
N ASN A 153 -28.01 8.53 -3.17
CA ASN A 153 -27.52 9.89 -2.95
C ASN A 153 -26.83 10.05 -1.60
N MET A 154 -27.40 9.49 -0.53
CA MET A 154 -26.77 9.49 0.79
C MET A 154 -25.44 8.73 0.78
N THR A 155 -25.40 7.56 0.15
CA THR A 155 -24.16 6.79 0.01
C THR A 155 -23.13 7.55 -0.82
N ARG A 156 -23.54 8.20 -1.91
CA ARG A 156 -22.64 9.02 -2.75
C ARG A 156 -22.04 10.16 -1.93
N ASN A 157 -22.86 10.96 -1.26
CA ASN A 157 -22.41 12.10 -0.48
C ASN A 157 -21.47 11.69 0.66
N PHE A 158 -21.75 10.55 1.30
CA PHE A 158 -20.89 10.04 2.36
C PHE A 158 -19.61 9.39 1.83
N ILE A 159 -19.71 8.39 0.97
CA ILE A 159 -18.55 7.57 0.56
C ILE A 159 -17.62 8.33 -0.38
N ASP A 160 -18.15 9.10 -1.31
CA ASP A 160 -17.31 9.79 -2.30
C ASP A 160 -16.60 11.01 -1.68
N SER A 161 -17.13 11.61 -0.59
CA SER A 161 -16.46 12.71 0.12
C SER A 161 -15.25 12.28 0.94
N LEU A 162 -15.13 10.99 1.25
CA LEU A 162 -13.96 10.40 1.89
C LEU A 162 -12.76 10.26 0.94
N GLU A 163 -13.00 10.32 -0.37
CA GLU A 163 -11.96 10.25 -1.40
C GLU A 163 -11.34 11.65 -1.63
N LEU A 164 -10.47 12.06 -0.69
CA LEU A 164 -9.94 13.43 -0.59
C LEU A 164 -8.79 13.78 -1.55
N ALA A 165 -8.11 12.80 -2.16
CA ALA A 165 -6.91 13.05 -2.96
C ALA A 165 -7.20 13.00 -4.45
N ASP A 166 -6.79 14.02 -5.20
CA ASP A 166 -7.01 14.07 -6.65
C ASP A 166 -5.93 13.29 -7.41
N ASN A 167 -6.19 12.00 -7.61
CA ASN A 167 -5.26 11.07 -8.26
C ASN A 167 -6.00 9.93 -8.98
N ALA A 168 -5.25 9.16 -9.77
CA ALA A 168 -5.76 7.98 -10.49
C ALA A 168 -6.53 7.02 -9.56
N ARG A 169 -6.09 6.87 -8.30
CA ARG A 169 -6.75 6.03 -7.31
C ARG A 169 -8.15 6.54 -6.96
N ARG A 170 -8.32 7.84 -6.71
CA ARG A 170 -9.64 8.43 -6.46
C ARG A 170 -10.56 8.23 -7.65
N ALA A 171 -10.08 8.47 -8.87
CA ALA A 171 -10.89 8.28 -10.07
C ALA A 171 -11.40 6.83 -10.17
N VAL A 172 -10.53 5.85 -9.93
CA VAL A 172 -10.88 4.42 -9.88
C VAL A 172 -11.84 4.09 -8.75
N ASN A 173 -11.60 4.58 -7.53
CA ASN A 173 -12.46 4.34 -6.38
C ASN A 173 -13.88 4.90 -6.61
N LEU A 174 -13.99 6.14 -7.09
CA LEU A 174 -15.28 6.78 -7.40
C LEU A 174 -16.04 6.05 -8.50
N GLN A 175 -15.35 5.58 -9.55
CA GLN A 175 -15.93 4.75 -10.59
C GLN A 175 -16.50 3.46 -10.01
N ASN A 176 -15.73 2.74 -9.19
CA ASN A 176 -16.14 1.47 -8.60
C ASN A 176 -17.29 1.64 -7.59
N ASN A 177 -17.26 2.69 -6.77
CA ASN A 177 -18.34 3.04 -5.86
C ASN A 177 -19.65 3.28 -6.63
N GLU A 178 -19.60 4.03 -7.74
CA GLU A 178 -20.76 4.30 -8.59
C GLU A 178 -21.29 3.02 -9.26
N VAL A 179 -20.40 2.13 -9.73
CA VAL A 179 -20.81 0.80 -10.23
C VAL A 179 -21.58 0.03 -9.16
N GLY A 180 -21.08 0.02 -7.92
CA GLY A 180 -21.74 -0.60 -6.77
C GLY A 180 -23.17 -0.10 -6.56
N ARG A 181 -23.33 1.22 -6.41
CA ARG A 181 -24.64 1.87 -6.24
C ARG A 181 -25.58 1.57 -7.41
N ARG A 182 -25.04 1.57 -8.64
CA ARG A 182 -25.83 1.31 -9.84
C ARG A 182 -26.31 -0.14 -9.92
N VAL A 183 -25.52 -1.12 -9.48
CA VAL A 183 -25.97 -2.52 -9.45
C VAL A 183 -27.17 -2.69 -8.53
N VAL A 184 -27.19 -2.04 -7.35
CA VAL A 184 -28.36 -2.08 -6.45
C VAL A 184 -29.61 -1.54 -7.15
N LYS A 185 -29.48 -0.38 -7.80
CA LYS A 185 -30.57 0.26 -8.54
C LYS A 185 -31.10 -0.58 -9.71
N LEU A 186 -30.22 -1.28 -10.41
CA LEU A 186 -30.60 -2.15 -11.53
C LEU A 186 -31.14 -3.51 -11.08
N SER A 187 -30.87 -3.93 -9.84
CA SER A 187 -31.33 -5.21 -9.30
C SER A 187 -32.70 -5.14 -8.63
N VAL A 188 -33.38 -3.99 -8.66
CA VAL A 188 -34.70 -3.82 -8.05
C VAL A 188 -35.73 -4.72 -8.74
N LYS A 189 -36.55 -5.41 -7.94
CA LYS A 189 -37.61 -6.29 -8.44
C LYS A 189 -38.99 -5.73 -8.13
N LYS A 190 -39.97 -6.15 -8.92
CA LYS A 190 -41.40 -5.92 -8.62
C LYS A 190 -41.85 -7.01 -7.65
N GLU A 191 -42.31 -6.60 -6.47
CA GLU A 191 -43.00 -7.49 -5.53
C GLU A 191 -44.49 -7.19 -5.58
N CYS A 192 -45.32 -8.21 -5.45
CA CYS A 192 -46.77 -8.09 -5.54
C CYS A 192 -47.43 -8.86 -4.40
N LYS A 193 -48.52 -8.31 -3.86
CA LYS A 193 -49.43 -8.99 -2.93
C LYS A 193 -50.77 -9.22 -3.62
N CYS A 194 -51.25 -10.45 -3.53
CA CYS A 194 -52.57 -10.84 -4.02
C CYS A 194 -53.65 -10.45 -3.00
N HIS A 195 -54.78 -9.98 -3.51
CA HIS A 195 -55.98 -9.63 -2.76
C HIS A 195 -57.17 -10.34 -3.40
N GLY A 196 -57.94 -11.06 -2.59
CA GLY A 196 -59.14 -11.79 -3.01
C GLY A 196 -59.72 -12.61 -1.86
N VAL A 197 -61.00 -12.98 -1.98
CA VAL A 197 -61.66 -13.88 -1.01
C VAL A 197 -60.88 -15.20 -0.99
N THR A 198 -60.60 -15.72 0.21
CA THR A 198 -59.89 -17.00 0.45
C THR A 198 -58.53 -17.16 -0.26
N GLY A 199 -57.80 -16.06 -0.49
CA GLY A 199 -56.43 -16.11 -1.07
C GLY A 199 -56.38 -16.16 -2.59
N SER A 200 -57.51 -15.97 -3.27
CA SER A 200 -57.53 -15.76 -4.73
C SER A 200 -56.71 -14.51 -5.13
N CYS A 201 -56.06 -14.55 -6.30
CA CYS A 201 -55.19 -13.47 -6.81
C CYS A 201 -55.82 -12.70 -7.98
N ASN A 202 -57.11 -12.40 -7.89
CA ASN A 202 -57.85 -11.69 -8.94
C ASN A 202 -57.47 -10.20 -9.02
N LEU A 203 -57.03 -9.62 -7.90
CA LEU A 203 -56.42 -8.30 -7.85
C LEU A 203 -55.05 -8.42 -7.16
N LYS A 204 -53.99 -7.87 -7.76
CA LYS A 204 -52.68 -7.78 -7.10
C LYS A 204 -52.16 -6.36 -7.06
N THR A 205 -51.62 -5.98 -5.91
CA THR A 205 -50.98 -4.68 -5.67
C THR A 205 -49.47 -4.87 -5.65
N CYS A 206 -48.74 -4.13 -6.47
CA CYS A 206 -47.30 -4.29 -6.62
C CYS A 206 -46.51 -3.03 -6.24
N TRP A 207 -45.30 -3.21 -5.70
CA TRP A 207 -44.32 -2.16 -5.40
C TRP A 207 -42.92 -2.53 -5.89
N ARG A 208 -42.04 -1.54 -5.97
CA ARG A 208 -40.61 -1.78 -6.23
C ARG A 208 -39.92 -2.10 -4.92
N SER A 209 -39.23 -3.23 -4.86
CA SER A 209 -38.41 -3.58 -3.71
C SER A 209 -37.00 -4.00 -4.09
N LEU A 210 -36.05 -3.74 -3.19
CA LEU A 210 -34.68 -4.20 -3.28
C LEU A 210 -34.64 -5.72 -3.46
N ALA A 211 -33.83 -6.19 -4.41
CA ALA A 211 -33.50 -7.61 -4.46
C ALA A 211 -32.73 -8.05 -3.20
N PRO A 212 -32.76 -9.36 -2.89
CA PRO A 212 -31.84 -9.95 -1.92
C PRO A 212 -30.41 -9.55 -2.24
N PHE A 213 -29.63 -9.20 -1.21
CA PHE A 213 -28.27 -8.71 -1.40
C PHE A 213 -27.33 -9.75 -2.05
N SER A 214 -27.68 -11.04 -1.99
CA SER A 214 -27.00 -12.11 -2.72
C SER A 214 -27.06 -11.96 -4.24
N VAL A 215 -28.14 -11.40 -4.78
CA VAL A 215 -28.27 -11.10 -6.22
C VAL A 215 -27.30 -9.99 -6.61
N VAL A 216 -27.23 -8.93 -5.79
CA VAL A 216 -26.27 -7.83 -5.95
C VAL A 216 -24.84 -8.35 -5.87
N GLY A 217 -24.52 -9.20 -4.89
CA GLY A 217 -23.21 -9.83 -4.74
C GLY A 217 -22.83 -10.69 -5.93
N ALA A 218 -23.75 -11.49 -6.48
CA ALA A 218 -23.52 -12.31 -7.67
C ALA A 218 -23.24 -11.46 -8.92
N GLU A 219 -24.00 -10.37 -9.13
CA GLU A 219 -23.77 -9.45 -10.24
C GLU A 219 -22.44 -8.69 -10.11
N LEU A 220 -22.08 -8.26 -8.89
CA LEU A 220 -20.77 -7.67 -8.64
C LEU A 220 -19.62 -8.66 -8.85
N LYS A 221 -19.80 -9.94 -8.49
CA LYS A 221 -18.83 -10.99 -8.80
C LYS A 221 -18.67 -11.19 -10.31
N ARG A 222 -19.76 -11.13 -11.08
CA ARG A 222 -19.71 -11.18 -12.55
C ARG A 222 -18.92 -10.00 -13.12
N LYS A 223 -19.16 -8.79 -12.62
CA LYS A 223 -18.41 -7.59 -13.00
C LYS A 223 -16.93 -7.65 -12.60
N TYR A 224 -16.61 -8.24 -11.44
CA TYR A 224 -15.23 -8.45 -11.00
C TYR A 224 -14.44 -9.33 -11.99
N ARG A 225 -15.06 -10.39 -12.53
CA ARG A 225 -14.42 -11.24 -13.55
C ARG A 225 -14.10 -10.49 -14.84
N GLN A 226 -14.91 -9.48 -15.19
CA GLN A 226 -14.79 -8.65 -16.39
C GLN A 226 -14.13 -7.29 -16.12
N ALA A 227 -13.52 -7.10 -14.95
CA ALA A 227 -12.91 -5.83 -14.58
C ALA A 227 -11.73 -5.49 -15.51
N VAL A 228 -11.55 -4.20 -15.77
CA VAL A 228 -10.60 -3.68 -16.76
C VAL A 228 -9.44 -2.96 -16.07
N LYS A 229 -8.21 -3.24 -16.52
CA LYS A 229 -7.04 -2.46 -16.09
C LYS A 229 -7.05 -1.13 -16.81
N VAL A 230 -6.88 -0.04 -16.07
CA VAL A 230 -6.91 1.33 -16.61
C VAL A 230 -5.71 2.14 -16.16
N ASP A 231 -5.39 3.17 -16.94
CA ASP A 231 -4.43 4.22 -16.60
C ASP A 231 -5.14 5.58 -16.59
N LEU A 232 -4.62 6.56 -15.84
CA LEU A 232 -5.14 7.94 -15.86
C LEU A 232 -4.30 8.77 -16.84
N VAL A 233 -4.92 9.23 -17.93
CA VAL A 233 -4.29 10.07 -18.95
C VAL A 233 -5.19 11.28 -19.18
N ASP A 234 -4.66 12.48 -18.98
CA ASP A 234 -5.40 13.75 -19.08
C ASP A 234 -6.68 13.78 -18.21
N ASP A 235 -6.57 13.31 -16.96
CA ASP A 235 -7.68 13.14 -16.01
C ASP A 235 -8.82 12.21 -16.47
N VAL A 236 -8.62 11.47 -17.55
CA VAL A 236 -9.56 10.48 -18.08
C VAL A 236 -9.00 9.08 -17.85
N LEU A 237 -9.82 8.20 -17.26
CA LEU A 237 -9.49 6.78 -17.16
C LEU A 237 -9.54 6.16 -18.56
N ARG A 238 -8.45 5.52 -18.97
CA ARG A 238 -8.37 4.83 -20.26
C ARG A 238 -8.03 3.36 -20.07
N ASP A 239 -8.65 2.49 -20.87
CA ASP A 239 -8.31 1.08 -20.89
C ASP A 239 -6.99 0.81 -21.65
N GLN A 240 -6.61 -0.45 -21.75
CA GLN A 240 -5.38 -0.87 -22.44
C GLN A 240 -5.40 -0.53 -23.95
N ASP A 241 -6.57 -0.39 -24.56
CA ASP A 241 -6.75 0.05 -25.95
C ASP A 241 -6.80 1.58 -26.08
N LYS A 242 -6.47 2.32 -25.00
CA LYS A 242 -6.57 3.79 -24.86
C LYS A 242 -7.99 4.34 -25.00
N LYS A 243 -9.03 3.51 -24.93
CA LYS A 243 -10.43 3.96 -25.00
C LYS A 243 -10.83 4.59 -23.66
N PRO A 244 -11.55 5.73 -23.67
CA PRO A 244 -11.99 6.37 -22.45
C PRO A 244 -13.03 5.50 -21.74
N VAL A 245 -12.81 5.24 -20.46
CA VAL A 245 -13.73 4.54 -19.57
C VAL A 245 -14.52 5.58 -18.78
N THR A 246 -15.82 5.62 -19.03
CA THR A 246 -16.76 6.55 -18.43
C THR A 246 -17.57 5.89 -17.31
N LYS A 247 -18.21 6.72 -16.50
CA LYS A 247 -19.20 6.25 -15.50
C LYS A 247 -20.38 5.48 -16.13
N ARG A 248 -20.61 5.63 -17.45
CA ARG A 248 -21.70 4.95 -18.16
C ARG A 248 -21.37 3.51 -18.52
N ASP A 249 -20.10 3.16 -18.61
CA ASP A 249 -19.66 1.80 -19.00
C ASP A 249 -19.99 0.75 -17.94
N LYS A 250 -20.26 1.16 -16.70
CA LYS A 250 -20.66 0.28 -15.58
C LYS A 250 -19.66 -0.89 -15.36
N LYS A 251 -18.40 -0.69 -15.73
CA LYS A 251 -17.30 -1.66 -15.58
C LYS A 251 -16.51 -1.34 -14.31
N LEU A 252 -16.14 -2.38 -13.57
CA LEU A 252 -15.15 -2.23 -12.50
C LEU A 252 -13.78 -2.01 -13.13
N VAL A 253 -13.01 -1.12 -12.54
CA VAL A 253 -11.70 -0.69 -13.04
C VAL A 253 -10.64 -0.81 -11.95
N PHE A 254 -9.39 -1.07 -12.34
CA PHE A 254 -8.27 -1.22 -11.42
C PHE A 254 -6.96 -0.71 -12.06
N LEU A 255 -5.99 -0.29 -11.25
CA LEU A 255 -4.68 0.20 -11.75
C LEU A 255 -3.61 -0.89 -11.62
N ASP A 256 -3.62 -1.63 -10.52
CA ASP A 256 -2.53 -2.53 -10.13
C ASP A 256 -2.87 -3.99 -10.42
N SER A 257 -1.88 -4.75 -10.85
CA SER A 257 -2.03 -6.20 -11.01
C SER A 257 -2.21 -6.88 -9.63
N SER A 258 -3.14 -7.84 -9.56
CA SER A 258 -3.39 -8.61 -8.35
C SER A 258 -2.15 -9.41 -7.90
N PRO A 259 -1.86 -9.49 -6.58
CA PRO A 259 -0.76 -10.29 -6.07
C PRO A 259 -1.04 -11.79 -6.21
N ASN A 260 -0.01 -12.62 -6.04
CA ASN A 260 -0.18 -14.06 -5.99
C ASN A 260 -0.83 -14.50 -4.66
N PHE A 261 -2.13 -14.74 -4.68
CA PHE A 261 -2.92 -15.19 -3.53
C PHE A 261 -2.71 -16.66 -3.14
N CYS A 262 -1.97 -17.45 -3.94
CA CYS A 262 -1.57 -18.79 -3.53
C CYS A 262 -0.62 -18.75 -2.32
N LEU A 263 0.23 -17.71 -2.28
CA LEU A 263 1.26 -17.54 -1.26
C LEU A 263 0.78 -16.60 -0.15
N ARG A 264 1.21 -16.90 1.08
CA ARG A 264 0.98 -15.99 2.19
C ARG A 264 1.82 -14.73 2.01
N ASN A 265 1.17 -13.58 2.05
CA ASN A 265 1.80 -12.27 1.97
C ASN A 265 1.09 -11.29 2.91
N LYS A 266 1.68 -11.08 4.09
CA LYS A 266 1.15 -10.20 5.14
C LYS A 266 1.06 -8.74 4.71
N THR A 267 1.90 -8.32 3.77
CA THR A 267 2.01 -6.93 3.32
C THR A 267 0.83 -6.51 2.44
N VAL A 268 0.26 -7.45 1.68
CA VAL A 268 -0.95 -7.24 0.87
C VAL A 268 -2.20 -7.83 1.53
N GLY A 269 -2.08 -8.34 2.76
CA GLY A 269 -3.18 -8.97 3.49
C GLY A 269 -3.63 -10.33 2.94
N SER A 270 -2.77 -11.02 2.17
CA SER A 270 -3.04 -12.36 1.62
C SER A 270 -2.65 -13.44 2.63
N PRO A 271 -3.59 -14.26 3.16
CA PRO A 271 -3.24 -15.36 4.06
C PRO A 271 -2.61 -16.56 3.33
N GLY A 272 -2.73 -16.65 2.00
CA GLY A 272 -2.30 -17.81 1.21
C GLY A 272 -3.29 -18.98 1.26
N LEU A 273 -3.02 -20.02 0.46
CA LEU A 273 -3.86 -21.23 0.40
C LEU A 273 -3.43 -22.38 1.31
N LEU A 274 -2.19 -22.36 1.80
CA LEU A 274 -1.65 -23.47 2.58
C LEU A 274 -2.46 -23.66 3.87
N GLY A 275 -3.00 -24.85 4.06
CA GLY A 275 -3.81 -25.19 5.22
C GLY A 275 -5.23 -24.63 5.20
N ARG A 276 -5.63 -23.91 4.14
CA ARG A 276 -7.00 -23.44 3.96
C ARG A 276 -7.93 -24.62 3.78
N THR A 277 -8.98 -24.67 4.60
CA THR A 277 -10.06 -25.65 4.48
C THR A 277 -11.20 -25.05 3.70
N CYS A 278 -11.95 -25.91 3.01
CA CYS A 278 -13.25 -25.57 2.49
C CYS A 278 -14.24 -26.70 2.80
N ARG A 279 -15.49 -26.31 3.08
CA ARG A 279 -16.56 -27.22 3.47
C ARG A 279 -17.18 -27.85 2.22
N SER A 280 -17.38 -29.18 2.26
CA SER A 280 -18.00 -29.93 1.17
C SER A 280 -19.52 -29.87 1.28
N ASP A 281 -20.13 -29.01 0.47
CA ASP A 281 -21.49 -29.22 0.00
C ASP A 281 -21.30 -29.73 -1.44
N ASP A 282 -21.85 -30.87 -1.86
CA ASP A 282 -21.35 -31.75 -2.95
C ASP A 282 -20.94 -31.12 -4.32
N VAL A 283 -21.32 -29.86 -4.59
CA VAL A 283 -20.89 -29.04 -5.75
C VAL A 283 -19.56 -28.28 -5.51
N ALA A 284 -19.11 -28.14 -4.26
CA ALA A 284 -17.93 -27.39 -3.85
C ALA A 284 -16.62 -28.19 -3.90
N THR A 285 -16.67 -29.53 -3.85
CA THR A 285 -15.48 -30.38 -3.74
C THR A 285 -14.59 -30.31 -4.99
N SER A 286 -15.19 -30.35 -6.18
CA SER A 286 -14.48 -30.17 -7.46
C SER A 286 -13.84 -28.79 -7.56
N LYS A 287 -14.57 -27.75 -7.15
CA LYS A 287 -14.10 -26.36 -7.18
C LYS A 287 -12.97 -26.12 -6.18
N CYS A 288 -13.03 -26.68 -4.98
CA CYS A 288 -11.95 -26.61 -4.01
C CYS A 288 -10.69 -27.34 -4.47
N ARG A 289 -10.84 -28.55 -5.04
CA ARG A 289 -9.73 -29.28 -5.66
C ARG A 289 -9.11 -28.46 -6.78
N SER A 290 -9.94 -27.84 -7.63
CA SER A 290 -9.48 -26.93 -8.68
C SER A 290 -8.70 -25.74 -8.13
N VAL A 291 -9.12 -25.15 -7.00
CA VAL A 291 -8.39 -24.02 -6.39
C VAL A 291 -7.05 -24.44 -5.79
N CYS A 292 -6.96 -25.61 -5.14
CA CYS A 292 -5.66 -26.13 -4.71
C CYS A 292 -4.76 -26.42 -5.93
N ASN A 293 -5.33 -27.02 -6.98
CA ASN A 293 -4.60 -27.37 -8.20
C ASN A 293 -4.11 -26.14 -8.97
N SER A 294 -4.90 -25.05 -9.05
CA SER A 294 -4.49 -23.80 -9.72
C SER A 294 -3.27 -23.14 -9.07
N CYS A 295 -2.95 -23.53 -7.84
CA CYS A 295 -1.79 -23.08 -7.09
C CYS A 295 -0.74 -24.18 -6.87
N ASN A 296 -0.81 -25.26 -7.67
CA ASN A 296 0.09 -26.41 -7.61
C ASN A 296 0.17 -27.08 -6.22
N MET A 297 -0.94 -27.06 -5.47
CA MET A 297 -1.09 -27.70 -4.17
C MET A 297 -1.86 -29.02 -4.29
N ARG A 298 -1.67 -29.93 -3.33
CA ARG A 298 -2.41 -31.20 -3.24
C ARG A 298 -3.66 -31.00 -2.38
N PRO A 299 -4.87 -31.24 -2.90
CA PRO A 299 -6.06 -31.29 -2.06
C PRO A 299 -6.05 -32.58 -1.22
N GLN A 300 -6.27 -32.45 0.09
CA GLN A 300 -6.46 -33.55 1.03
C GLN A 300 -7.88 -33.49 1.58
N THR A 301 -8.65 -34.57 1.41
CA THR A 301 -9.96 -34.71 2.09
C THR A 301 -9.73 -35.17 3.52
N ILE A 302 -10.38 -34.52 4.48
CA ILE A 302 -10.40 -34.88 5.90
C ILE A 302 -11.61 -35.79 6.12
N GLU A 303 -11.37 -37.06 6.42
CA GLU A 303 -12.41 -38.10 6.42
C GLU A 303 -13.54 -37.83 7.43
N HIS A 304 -13.22 -37.28 8.61
CA HIS A 304 -14.21 -37.00 9.65
C HIS A 304 -15.12 -35.80 9.37
N THR A 305 -14.65 -34.79 8.64
CA THR A 305 -15.40 -33.54 8.41
C THR A 305 -15.83 -33.36 6.96
N LYS A 306 -15.44 -34.27 6.07
CA LYS A 306 -15.54 -34.16 4.60
C LYS A 306 -14.90 -32.88 4.01
N GLU A 307 -14.13 -32.12 4.80
CA GLU A 307 -13.48 -30.89 4.35
C GLU A 307 -12.29 -31.17 3.42
N VAL A 308 -12.03 -30.26 2.48
CA VAL A 308 -10.83 -30.32 1.64
C VAL A 308 -9.82 -29.27 2.11
N LYS A 309 -8.60 -29.71 2.43
CA LYS A 309 -7.48 -28.87 2.85
C LYS A 309 -6.38 -28.84 1.78
N CYS A 310 -5.90 -27.66 1.39
CA CYS A 310 -4.75 -27.57 0.49
C CYS A 310 -3.43 -27.83 1.25
N ARG A 311 -2.64 -28.82 0.80
CA ARG A 311 -1.28 -29.11 1.27
C ARG A 311 -0.24 -28.88 0.17
N SER A 312 1.01 -28.70 0.56
CA SER A 312 2.14 -28.75 -0.37
C SER A 312 2.23 -30.11 -1.07
N ARG A 313 2.61 -30.13 -2.35
CA ARG A 313 2.77 -31.37 -3.14
C ARG A 313 3.99 -32.21 -2.73
N LYS A 314 4.92 -31.69 -1.93
CA LYS A 314 6.08 -32.47 -1.47
C LYS A 314 5.66 -33.51 -0.41
N LYS A 315 5.80 -34.80 -0.75
CA LYS A 315 5.90 -35.94 0.19
C LYS A 315 7.29 -35.88 0.84
N SER A 316 7.41 -36.42 2.06
CA SER A 316 8.63 -36.41 2.87
C SER A 316 9.86 -36.89 2.13
N ASP A 317 10.85 -36.01 1.95
CA ASP A 317 12.24 -36.43 2.09
C ASP A 317 12.57 -36.34 3.58
N ARG A 318 12.81 -37.50 4.18
CA ARG A 318 13.70 -37.54 5.35
C ARG A 318 15.08 -37.13 4.83
N GLY A 319 15.55 -35.98 5.30
CA GLY A 319 16.87 -35.44 4.95
C GLY A 319 16.77 -34.13 4.18
N THR A 320 16.98 -33.01 4.89
CA THR A 320 17.24 -31.65 4.36
C THR A 320 16.05 -30.84 3.82
N ASP A 321 15.14 -30.40 4.69
CA ASP A 321 14.69 -28.97 4.68
C ASP A 321 13.94 -28.53 5.96
N THR A 322 14.34 -29.04 7.14
CA THR A 322 13.82 -28.54 8.44
C THR A 322 14.51 -27.27 8.94
N LEU A 323 15.37 -26.62 8.14
CA LEU A 323 15.95 -25.31 8.47
C LEU A 323 15.15 -24.10 7.92
N GLY A 324 13.99 -24.34 7.29
CA GLY A 324 13.22 -23.31 6.58
C GLY A 324 12.03 -22.69 7.31
N GLN A 325 11.69 -23.10 8.54
CA GLN A 325 10.51 -22.55 9.26
C GLN A 325 10.84 -21.87 10.59
N GLU A 326 12.01 -22.12 11.19
CA GLU A 326 12.45 -21.42 12.40
C GLU A 326 13.33 -20.18 12.13
N SER A 327 13.98 -20.09 10.96
CA SER A 327 14.91 -18.98 10.64
C SER A 327 14.26 -17.79 9.90
N TYR A 328 13.05 -17.95 9.35
CA TYR A 328 12.37 -16.89 8.58
C TYR A 328 11.97 -15.66 9.42
N PRO A 329 11.49 -15.78 10.67
CA PRO A 329 11.19 -14.61 11.51
C PRO A 329 12.44 -13.79 11.84
N LEU A 330 13.57 -14.46 12.12
CA LEU A 330 14.84 -13.83 12.45
C LEU A 330 15.42 -13.08 11.25
N LEU A 331 15.43 -13.73 10.07
CA LEU A 331 15.92 -13.12 8.84
C LEU A 331 15.03 -11.95 8.38
N LEU A 332 13.71 -12.03 8.58
CA LEU A 332 12.80 -10.92 8.32
C LEU A 332 13.07 -9.72 9.23
N GLY A 333 13.41 -9.95 10.51
CA GLY A 333 13.85 -8.89 11.42
C GLY A 333 15.12 -8.19 10.92
N ILE A 334 16.11 -8.97 10.48
CA ILE A 334 17.38 -8.45 9.93
C ILE A 334 17.14 -7.65 8.64
N VAL A 335 16.28 -8.14 7.74
CA VAL A 335 15.93 -7.42 6.49
C VAL A 335 15.22 -6.10 6.79
N LYS A 336 14.34 -6.05 7.80
CA LYS A 336 13.67 -4.82 8.23
C LYS A 336 14.66 -3.79 8.79
N GLU A 337 15.54 -4.23 9.69
CA GLU A 337 16.56 -3.37 10.28
C GLU A 337 17.53 -2.85 9.21
N GLY A 338 17.87 -3.71 8.26
CA GLY A 338 18.64 -3.31 7.09
C GLY A 338 17.93 -2.23 6.29
N GLY A 339 16.66 -2.45 5.91
CA GLY A 339 15.85 -1.42 5.26
C GLY A 339 15.82 -0.10 6.04
N HIS A 340 15.66 -0.15 7.36
CA HIS A 340 15.66 1.05 8.20
C HIS A 340 16.99 1.81 8.14
N ARG A 341 18.13 1.12 8.29
CA ARG A 341 19.46 1.73 8.16
C ARG A 341 19.69 2.35 6.79
N GLY A 342 19.15 1.75 5.73
CA GLY A 342 19.19 2.32 4.38
C GLY A 342 18.41 3.60 4.23
N LEU A 343 17.25 3.69 4.89
CA LEU A 343 16.41 4.88 4.87
C LEU A 343 17.06 6.02 5.66
N GLU A 344 17.59 5.71 6.85
CA GLU A 344 18.33 6.66 7.67
C GLU A 344 19.53 7.23 6.91
N GLU A 345 20.34 6.38 6.27
CA GLU A 345 21.47 6.84 5.48
C GLU A 345 21.03 7.64 4.25
N CYS A 346 19.94 7.26 3.60
CA CYS A 346 19.37 8.04 2.50
C CYS A 346 18.95 9.44 2.99
N GLN A 347 18.27 9.54 4.12
CA GLN A 347 17.90 10.81 4.73
C GLN A 347 19.13 11.63 5.08
N ASN A 348 20.20 11.01 5.60
CA ASN A 348 21.46 11.68 5.88
C ASN A 348 22.13 12.22 4.60
N GLN A 349 22.23 11.41 3.55
CA GLN A 349 22.86 11.81 2.27
C GLN A 349 22.05 12.88 1.50
N PHE A 350 20.75 12.98 1.74
CA PHE A 350 19.84 13.91 1.06
C PHE A 350 19.31 15.02 1.97
N LYS A 351 19.72 15.09 3.24
CA LYS A 351 19.19 16.02 4.26
C LYS A 351 19.14 17.48 3.81
N ASN A 352 20.08 17.88 2.95
CA ASN A 352 20.26 19.25 2.47
C ASN A 352 19.99 19.44 0.97
N ASP A 353 19.36 18.46 0.31
CA ASP A 353 18.95 18.54 -1.11
C ASP A 353 17.46 18.85 -1.22
N VAL A 354 16.96 19.35 -2.36
CA VAL A 354 15.53 19.68 -2.54
C VAL A 354 14.59 18.53 -2.16
N TRP A 355 14.99 17.29 -2.42
CA TRP A 355 14.36 16.10 -1.85
C TRP A 355 15.24 15.51 -0.75
N ASN A 356 14.69 15.33 0.45
CA ASN A 356 15.43 14.89 1.64
C ASN A 356 15.30 13.40 1.97
N CYS A 357 14.92 12.58 0.98
CA CYS A 357 14.62 11.17 1.16
C CYS A 357 13.58 10.89 2.27
N THR A 358 12.68 11.84 2.51
CA THR A 358 11.48 11.56 3.29
C THR A 358 10.49 10.82 2.41
N LEU A 359 10.01 9.70 2.94
CA LEU A 359 8.89 8.96 2.38
C LEU A 359 7.70 9.31 3.26
N ASP A 360 6.59 9.73 2.66
CA ASP A 360 5.34 9.81 3.41
C ASP A 360 5.07 8.44 4.05
N ASN A 361 4.55 8.44 5.28
CA ASN A 361 4.77 7.44 6.34
C ASN A 361 4.08 6.06 6.12
N LYS A 362 3.92 5.64 4.86
CA LYS A 362 3.19 4.43 4.44
C LYS A 362 3.78 3.86 3.17
N LEU A 363 4.94 3.20 3.24
CA LEU A 363 5.42 2.43 2.10
C LEU A 363 5.93 1.03 2.46
N VAL A 364 5.39 0.08 1.69
CA VAL A 364 5.82 -1.31 1.52
C VAL A 364 7.24 -1.32 0.94
N LEU A 365 8.07 -2.31 1.30
CA LEU A 365 9.44 -2.54 0.80
C LEU A 365 9.65 -2.33 -0.73
N LYS A 366 8.59 -2.40 -1.54
CA LYS A 366 8.57 -2.15 -3.00
C LYS A 366 8.78 -0.69 -3.42
N GLU A 367 8.33 0.26 -2.61
CA GLU A 367 8.34 1.70 -2.92
C GLU A 367 9.50 2.43 -2.24
N LEU A 368 10.37 1.65 -1.60
CA LEU A 368 11.60 2.15 -1.03
C LEU A 368 12.52 2.69 -2.14
N PRO A 369 13.09 3.90 -1.97
CA PRO A 369 14.14 4.41 -2.85
C PRO A 369 15.25 3.38 -3.00
N ILE A 370 15.94 3.42 -4.13
CA ILE A 370 17.04 2.49 -4.46
C ILE A 370 18.04 2.38 -3.29
N PHE A 371 18.34 3.50 -2.63
CA PHE A 371 19.21 3.61 -1.45
C PHE A 371 18.82 2.70 -0.26
N VAL A 372 17.52 2.38 -0.16
CA VAL A 372 16.92 1.68 0.98
C VAL A 372 16.72 0.20 0.68
N LYS A 373 16.67 -0.20 -0.59
CA LYS A 373 16.61 -1.61 -1.00
C LYS A 373 17.97 -2.33 -0.91
N THR A 374 19.04 -1.59 -0.67
CA THR A 374 20.44 -2.06 -0.79
C THR A 374 21.07 -2.44 0.54
N THR A 375 20.30 -2.43 1.62
CA THR A 375 20.83 -2.45 2.97
C THR A 375 20.55 -3.75 3.69
N LEU A 376 21.60 -4.55 3.82
CA LEU A 376 21.77 -5.47 4.93
C LEU A 376 23.07 -5.08 5.67
N PRO A 377 23.00 -4.48 6.86
CA PRO A 377 24.09 -4.53 7.81
C PRO A 377 24.13 -5.94 8.39
N TYR A 378 25.14 -6.71 8.00
CA TYR A 378 25.55 -7.91 8.69
C TYR A 378 26.26 -7.49 9.99
N VAL A 379 25.84 -8.06 11.13
CA VAL A 379 26.62 -8.02 12.37
C VAL A 379 27.25 -9.41 12.52
N PRO A 380 28.57 -9.56 12.35
CA PRO A 380 29.29 -10.76 12.72
C PRO A 380 29.48 -10.67 14.23
N THR A 381 28.46 -11.03 14.98
CA THR A 381 28.73 -11.57 16.31
C THR A 381 28.46 -13.04 16.15
N GLY A 382 29.43 -13.89 16.46
CA GLY A 382 29.28 -15.36 16.50
C GLY A 382 28.27 -15.84 17.55
N LYS A 383 27.24 -15.04 17.85
CA LYS A 383 26.14 -15.28 18.77
C LYS A 383 24.89 -15.83 18.08
N ASN A 384 24.90 -15.98 16.75
CA ASN A 384 23.75 -16.51 16.01
C ASN A 384 24.11 -17.85 15.34
N PRO A 385 23.53 -18.98 15.77
CA PRO A 385 23.94 -20.34 15.35
C PRO A 385 23.69 -20.71 13.88
N GLY A 386 23.26 -19.77 13.04
CA GLY A 386 22.91 -20.01 11.62
C GLY A 386 23.78 -19.29 10.57
N CYS A 387 24.82 -18.55 10.97
CA CYS A 387 25.62 -17.74 10.04
C CYS A 387 27.12 -18.08 10.14
N PRO A 388 27.70 -18.84 9.19
CA PRO A 388 29.13 -19.11 9.19
C PRO A 388 29.94 -17.89 8.72
N CYS A 389 31.12 -17.70 9.32
CA CYS A 389 32.15 -16.80 8.78
C CYS A 389 32.46 -17.17 7.32
N ALA A 390 32.88 -16.21 6.50
CA ALA A 390 33.24 -16.51 5.12
C ALA A 390 34.44 -17.47 5.09
N ASP A 391 34.36 -18.55 4.30
CA ASP A 391 35.47 -19.50 4.13
C ASP A 391 36.73 -18.76 3.64
N ILE A 392 37.79 -18.87 4.44
CA ILE A 392 39.14 -18.44 4.04
C ILE A 392 39.64 -19.49 3.06
N LYS A 393 39.45 -19.26 1.76
CA LYS A 393 40.16 -20.05 0.73
C LYS A 393 41.65 -19.92 1.04
N LYS A 394 42.37 -21.05 1.22
CA LYS A 394 43.82 -21.11 1.44
C LYS A 394 44.54 -20.31 0.35
N GLN A 395 44.80 -19.02 0.61
CA GLN A 395 45.62 -18.17 -0.25
C GLN A 395 47.05 -18.19 0.29
N ARG A 396 48.02 -18.16 -0.64
CA ARG A 396 49.45 -18.17 -0.35
C ARG A 396 49.78 -17.15 0.74
N VAL A 397 50.43 -17.64 1.79
CA VAL A 397 51.04 -16.83 2.84
C VAL A 397 51.97 -15.83 2.16
N ARG A 398 51.78 -14.53 2.42
CA ARG A 398 52.80 -13.51 2.14
C ARG A 398 53.58 -13.31 3.44
N ASP A 399 54.89 -13.15 3.34
CA ASP A 399 55.80 -13.17 4.49
C ASP A 399 55.52 -12.07 5.54
N ASP A 400 54.67 -11.08 5.25
CA ASP A 400 54.33 -9.96 6.14
C ASP A 400 52.92 -10.01 6.77
N TRP A 401 52.01 -10.90 6.34
CA TRP A 401 50.68 -11.10 6.96
C TRP A 401 49.94 -12.36 6.52
N GLN A 402 49.02 -12.82 7.36
CA GLN A 402 48.17 -13.98 7.11
C GLN A 402 46.67 -13.66 7.14
N TRP A 403 45.87 -14.42 6.38
CA TRP A 403 44.40 -14.39 6.49
C TRP A 403 43.95 -15.19 7.72
N GLY A 404 43.13 -14.59 8.57
CA GLY A 404 42.58 -15.25 9.75
C GLY A 404 41.36 -14.50 10.30
N GLY A 405 40.82 -14.92 11.44
CA GLY A 405 39.63 -14.31 12.05
C GLY A 405 38.31 -14.62 11.32
N CYS A 406 37.25 -13.87 11.63
CA CYS A 406 35.93 -14.04 11.02
C CYS A 406 35.71 -12.96 9.94
N SER A 407 35.84 -13.35 8.67
CA SER A 407 35.51 -12.44 7.57
C SER A 407 33.99 -12.37 7.33
N ASP A 408 33.51 -11.17 7.01
CA ASP A 408 32.09 -10.94 6.72
C ASP A 408 31.64 -11.71 5.48
N ASN A 409 30.59 -12.51 5.61
CA ASN A 409 30.09 -13.37 4.54
C ASN A 409 29.19 -12.60 3.56
N ILE A 410 29.81 -11.72 2.77
CA ILE A 410 29.12 -10.89 1.79
C ILE A 410 28.32 -11.71 0.78
N LYS A 411 28.81 -12.88 0.38
CA LYS A 411 28.14 -13.75 -0.60
C LYS A 411 26.82 -14.28 -0.06
N TYR A 412 26.81 -14.70 1.20
CA TYR A 412 25.58 -15.08 1.89
C TYR A 412 24.61 -13.89 2.00
N GLY A 413 25.11 -12.72 2.42
CA GLY A 413 24.31 -11.49 2.50
C GLY A 413 23.68 -11.08 1.18
N GLU A 414 24.45 -11.08 0.08
CA GLU A 414 23.93 -10.80 -1.27
C GLU A 414 22.88 -11.81 -1.70
N LYS A 415 23.11 -13.11 -1.46
CA LYS A 415 22.18 -14.20 -1.79
C LYS A 415 20.86 -14.05 -1.06
N GLU A 416 20.88 -13.81 0.25
CA GLU A 416 19.65 -13.65 1.03
C GLU A 416 18.94 -12.33 0.71
N THR A 417 19.68 -11.23 0.49
CA THR A 417 19.08 -9.97 0.03
C THR A 417 18.36 -10.18 -1.30
N LYS A 418 19.01 -10.83 -2.27
CA LYS A 418 18.42 -11.18 -3.55
C LYS A 418 17.18 -12.04 -3.37
N ARG A 419 17.24 -13.05 -2.50
CA ARG A 419 16.12 -13.94 -2.20
C ARG A 419 14.90 -13.22 -1.60
N PHE A 420 15.11 -12.16 -0.83
CA PHE A 420 14.03 -11.41 -0.20
C PHE A 420 13.55 -10.22 -1.03
N ILE A 421 14.46 -9.36 -1.47
CA ILE A 421 14.14 -8.10 -2.16
C ILE A 421 13.74 -8.35 -3.61
N ASP A 422 14.50 -9.15 -4.37
CA ASP A 422 14.20 -9.36 -5.80
C ASP A 422 12.90 -10.15 -5.99
N ARG A 423 12.50 -11.02 -5.04
CA ARG A 423 11.20 -11.72 -5.07
C ARG A 423 9.99 -10.81 -4.87
N LEU A 424 10.18 -9.59 -4.37
CA LEU A 424 9.11 -8.62 -4.31
C LEU A 424 8.80 -8.08 -5.72
N GLU A 425 9.82 -7.97 -6.58
CA GLU A 425 9.69 -7.49 -7.94
C GLU A 425 9.10 -8.61 -8.82
N ASN A 426 7.83 -8.45 -9.21
CA ASN A 426 7.09 -9.44 -9.99
C ASN A 426 6.59 -8.79 -11.28
N GLY A 427 6.84 -9.45 -12.41
CA GLY A 427 6.42 -8.97 -13.73
C GLY A 427 7.56 -9.07 -14.75
N ASN A 428 7.25 -8.72 -15.99
CA ASN A 428 8.24 -8.57 -17.06
C ASN A 428 8.11 -7.17 -17.69
N ASP A 429 7.96 -6.16 -16.84
CA ASP A 429 7.75 -4.78 -17.23
C ASP A 429 9.00 -3.92 -16.96
N ALA A 430 8.99 -2.71 -17.52
CA ALA A 430 10.08 -1.75 -17.40
C ALA A 430 10.47 -1.50 -15.94
N ARG A 431 9.47 -1.41 -15.05
CA ARG A 431 9.65 -1.12 -13.63
C ARG A 431 10.36 -2.26 -12.90
N THR A 432 9.96 -3.51 -13.17
CA THR A 432 10.61 -4.70 -12.59
C THR A 432 12.06 -4.78 -13.04
N ALA A 433 12.34 -4.61 -14.35
CA ALA A 433 13.70 -4.64 -14.87
C ALA A 433 14.58 -3.53 -14.26
N PHE A 434 14.05 -2.30 -14.16
CA PHE A 434 14.70 -1.17 -13.49
C PHE A 434 15.03 -1.46 -12.02
N ASN A 435 14.07 -2.01 -11.27
CA ASN A 435 14.24 -2.30 -9.85
C ASN A 435 15.31 -3.38 -9.63
N LEU A 436 15.24 -4.49 -10.38
CA LEU A 436 16.20 -5.58 -10.28
C LEU A 436 17.63 -5.13 -10.61
N HIS A 437 17.80 -4.31 -11.65
CA HIS A 437 19.11 -3.73 -12.00
C HIS A 437 19.66 -2.87 -10.88
N ASN A 438 18.88 -1.92 -10.37
CA ASN A 438 19.33 -0.98 -9.34
C ASN A 438 19.60 -1.68 -7.99
N ASN A 439 18.79 -2.69 -7.63
CA ASN A 439 19.05 -3.53 -6.45
C ASN A 439 20.39 -4.25 -6.58
N ASP A 440 20.70 -4.76 -7.76
CA ASP A 440 21.96 -5.44 -8.05
C ASP A 440 23.17 -4.50 -7.98
N VAL A 441 23.03 -3.28 -8.51
CA VAL A 441 24.05 -2.23 -8.40
C VAL A 441 24.38 -1.94 -6.95
N GLY A 442 23.39 -1.78 -6.08
CA GLY A 442 23.70 -1.49 -4.67
C GLY A 442 24.30 -2.65 -3.89
N ARG A 443 23.91 -3.91 -4.18
CA ARG A 443 24.62 -5.09 -3.66
C ARG A 443 26.09 -5.08 -4.06
N LYS A 444 26.38 -4.78 -5.33
CA LYS A 444 27.76 -4.64 -5.81
C LYS A 444 28.53 -3.54 -5.09
N VAL A 445 27.90 -2.39 -4.79
CA VAL A 445 28.56 -1.31 -4.05
C VAL A 445 29.00 -1.79 -2.68
N VAL A 446 28.12 -2.46 -1.92
CA VAL A 446 28.46 -3.03 -0.61
C VAL A 446 29.63 -4.00 -0.72
N ARG A 447 29.61 -4.89 -1.72
CA ARG A 447 30.70 -5.84 -1.97
C ARG A 447 32.02 -5.17 -2.34
N THR A 448 31.99 -4.10 -3.13
CA THR A 448 33.21 -3.36 -3.50
C THR A 448 33.75 -2.49 -2.37
N SER A 449 32.92 -2.13 -1.39
CA SER A 449 33.31 -1.36 -0.20
C SER A 449 33.84 -2.22 0.95
N LEU A 450 34.22 -3.49 0.71
CA LEU A 450 34.81 -4.35 1.74
C LEU A 450 36.25 -3.97 2.08
N ASN A 451 36.46 -3.56 3.32
CA ASN A 451 37.76 -3.16 3.83
C ASN A 451 38.53 -4.38 4.37
N ARG A 452 39.87 -4.33 4.28
CA ARG A 452 40.75 -5.29 4.96
C ARG A 452 41.12 -4.67 6.31
N GLU A 453 40.65 -5.28 7.39
CA GLU A 453 41.11 -4.96 8.73
C GLU A 453 42.19 -5.95 9.14
N CYS A 454 43.19 -5.49 9.87
CA CYS A 454 44.31 -6.29 10.32
C CYS A 454 44.55 -6.06 11.81
N LYS A 455 44.86 -7.13 12.54
CA LYS A 455 45.35 -7.09 13.91
C LYS A 455 46.83 -7.46 13.93
N CYS A 456 47.63 -6.59 14.51
CA CYS A 456 49.04 -6.83 14.75
C CYS A 456 49.23 -7.78 15.94
N HIS A 457 50.18 -8.69 15.80
CA HIS A 457 50.62 -9.64 16.81
C HIS A 457 52.14 -9.51 16.94
N GLY A 458 52.60 -9.22 18.15
CA GLY A 458 54.01 -9.06 18.45
C GLY A 458 54.20 -8.71 19.93
N VAL A 459 55.38 -9.00 20.46
CA VAL A 459 55.75 -8.64 21.84
C VAL A 459 55.60 -7.12 21.98
N THR A 460 54.94 -6.68 23.06
CA THR A 460 54.66 -5.26 23.39
C THR A 460 53.93 -4.44 22.32
N GLY A 461 53.18 -5.07 21.40
CA GLY A 461 52.38 -4.36 20.39
C GLY A 461 53.11 -4.09 19.07
N SER A 462 54.29 -4.68 18.86
CA SER A 462 54.95 -4.70 17.55
C SER A 462 54.09 -5.38 16.47
N CYS A 463 54.21 -4.94 15.22
CA CYS A 463 53.39 -5.41 14.09
C CYS A 463 54.18 -6.27 13.08
N ASN A 464 55.11 -7.09 13.58
CA ASN A 464 55.95 -7.95 12.75
C ASN A 464 55.15 -9.11 12.15
N LEU A 465 54.09 -9.54 12.84
CA LEU A 465 53.07 -10.45 12.30
C LEU A 465 51.72 -9.74 12.37
N LYS A 466 50.92 -9.78 11.30
CA LYS A 466 49.54 -9.29 11.34
C LYS A 466 48.57 -10.28 10.70
N THR A 467 47.41 -10.42 11.33
CA THR A 467 46.32 -11.28 10.87
C THR A 467 45.21 -10.39 10.34
N CYS A 468 44.78 -10.60 9.10
CA CYS A 468 43.76 -9.76 8.46
C CYS A 468 42.49 -10.53 8.09
N TRP A 469 41.35 -9.83 8.11
CA TRP A 469 40.04 -10.31 7.64
C TRP A 469 39.33 -9.23 6.81
N LYS A 470 38.30 -9.65 6.06
CA LYS A 470 37.41 -8.72 5.35
C LYS A 470 36.26 -8.30 6.24
N ARG A 471 36.01 -7.00 6.32
CA ARG A 471 34.90 -6.42 7.05
C ARG A 471 34.13 -5.42 6.18
N LEU A 472 32.82 -5.34 6.40
CA LEU A 472 31.97 -4.31 5.83
C LEU A 472 32.48 -2.92 6.24
N ALA A 473 32.60 -2.02 5.27
CA ALA A 473 32.85 -0.62 5.57
C ALA A 473 31.72 -0.01 6.41
N PRO A 474 32.00 1.08 7.14
CA PRO A 474 30.94 1.91 7.73
C PRO A 474 29.89 2.25 6.69
N PHE A 475 28.62 2.18 7.07
CA PHE A 475 27.52 2.31 6.12
C PHE A 475 27.46 3.68 5.45
N SER A 476 27.98 4.72 6.09
CA SER A 476 28.19 6.05 5.52
C SER A 476 29.08 6.05 4.26
N VAL A 477 30.10 5.18 4.20
CA VAL A 477 30.96 5.02 3.01
C VAL A 477 30.16 4.43 1.84
N VAL A 478 29.29 3.47 2.12
CA VAL A 478 28.36 2.90 1.12
C VAL A 478 27.37 3.96 0.65
N GLY A 479 26.82 4.74 1.58
CA GLY A 479 25.92 5.85 1.28
C GLY A 479 26.59 6.89 0.38
N THR A 480 27.78 7.36 0.72
CA THR A 480 28.53 8.30 -0.13
C THR A 480 28.83 7.72 -1.51
N ALA A 481 29.24 6.46 -1.61
CA ALA A 481 29.47 5.81 -2.90
C ALA A 481 28.20 5.74 -3.76
N LEU A 482 27.07 5.34 -3.17
CA LEU A 482 25.77 5.33 -3.85
C LEU A 482 25.32 6.73 -4.27
N LYS A 483 25.58 7.76 -3.45
CA LYS A 483 25.28 9.15 -3.79
C LYS A 483 26.05 9.61 -5.02
N GLN A 484 27.33 9.25 -5.13
CA GLN A 484 28.14 9.56 -6.32
C GLN A 484 27.64 8.85 -7.58
N ILE A 485 27.16 7.60 -7.45
CA ILE A 485 26.55 6.88 -8.57
C ILE A 485 25.20 7.49 -8.94
N TYR A 486 24.40 7.91 -7.95
CA TYR A 486 23.12 8.59 -8.16
C TYR A 486 23.28 9.89 -8.97
N LEU A 487 24.30 10.70 -8.66
CA LEU A 487 24.59 11.94 -9.40
C LEU A 487 24.95 11.69 -10.88
N LYS A 488 25.36 10.47 -11.23
CA LYS A 488 25.74 10.05 -12.59
C LYS A 488 24.72 9.07 -13.20
N ALA A 489 23.54 8.94 -12.60
CA ALA A 489 22.53 7.98 -13.04
C ALA A 489 22.05 8.30 -14.45
N THR A 490 21.69 7.26 -15.21
CA THR A 490 21.35 7.42 -16.63
C THR A 490 19.89 7.10 -16.92
N ARG A 491 19.25 7.91 -17.77
CA ARG A 491 17.91 7.61 -18.28
C ARG A 491 17.94 6.43 -19.23
N VAL A 492 17.02 5.51 -19.06
CA VAL A 492 16.85 4.31 -19.89
C VAL A 492 15.43 4.19 -20.40
N SER A 493 15.28 3.48 -21.51
CA SER A 493 13.99 3.06 -22.08
C SER A 493 13.87 1.55 -21.98
N PHE A 494 12.66 1.01 -22.08
CA PHE A 494 12.42 -0.42 -22.06
C PHE A 494 11.88 -0.87 -23.42
N GLN A 495 12.68 -1.65 -24.14
CA GLN A 495 12.36 -2.16 -25.47
C GLN A 495 12.89 -3.60 -25.59
N ASN A 496 12.15 -4.48 -26.26
CA ASN A 496 12.50 -5.90 -26.43
C ASN A 496 12.77 -6.61 -25.09
N ASN A 497 11.96 -6.34 -24.07
CA ASN A 497 12.13 -6.85 -22.70
C ASN A 497 13.48 -6.54 -22.04
N MET A 498 14.21 -5.52 -22.53
CA MET A 498 15.50 -5.11 -21.98
C MET A 498 15.54 -3.60 -21.73
N LEU A 499 16.32 -3.20 -20.74
CA LEU A 499 16.65 -1.80 -20.50
C LEU A 499 17.67 -1.33 -21.53
N GLN A 500 17.45 -0.16 -22.11
CA GLN A 500 18.27 0.40 -23.18
C GLN A 500 18.61 1.86 -22.91
N GLU A 501 19.87 2.22 -23.09
CA GLU A 501 20.40 3.57 -22.97
C GLU A 501 20.73 4.13 -24.35
N ARG A 502 20.60 5.45 -24.54
CA ARG A 502 21.09 6.14 -25.73
C ARG A 502 22.51 6.66 -25.51
N VAL A 503 23.45 6.20 -26.32
CA VAL A 503 24.85 6.67 -26.33
C VAL A 503 25.21 7.09 -27.75
N LYS A 504 25.61 8.35 -27.96
CA LYS A 504 26.06 8.88 -29.26
C LYS A 504 25.16 8.48 -30.45
N LYS A 505 23.83 8.70 -30.32
CA LYS A 505 22.77 8.33 -31.28
C LYS A 505 22.52 6.81 -31.49
N GLN A 506 23.28 5.92 -30.86
CA GLN A 506 23.03 4.48 -30.87
C GLN A 506 22.35 4.00 -29.58
N THR A 507 21.54 2.96 -29.69
CA THR A 507 20.83 2.36 -28.56
C THR A 507 21.58 1.14 -28.07
N ARG A 508 21.96 1.13 -26.79
CA ARG A 508 22.75 0.05 -26.17
C ARG A 508 21.96 -0.60 -25.04
N ALA A 509 21.93 -1.94 -25.01
CA ALA A 509 21.34 -2.68 -23.91
C ALA A 509 22.15 -2.50 -22.62
N VAL A 510 21.46 -2.17 -21.55
CA VAL A 510 22.00 -2.07 -20.19
C VAL A 510 22.14 -3.49 -19.66
N THR A 511 23.38 -3.87 -19.35
CA THR A 511 23.69 -5.21 -18.86
C THR A 511 23.97 -5.21 -17.36
N GLY A 512 23.77 -6.37 -16.73
CA GLY A 512 24.15 -6.59 -15.34
C GLY A 512 25.65 -6.50 -15.04
N ARG A 513 26.51 -6.09 -15.99
CA ARG A 513 27.93 -5.80 -15.72
C ARG A 513 28.16 -4.36 -15.28
N GLU A 514 27.21 -3.48 -15.58
CA GLU A 514 27.33 -2.05 -15.32
C GLU A 514 27.17 -1.75 -13.83
N LYS A 515 27.93 -0.75 -13.34
CA LYS A 515 27.93 -0.29 -11.94
C LYS A 515 27.25 1.07 -11.79
N LYS A 516 26.29 1.38 -12.67
CA LYS A 516 25.56 2.66 -12.69
C LYS A 516 24.10 2.46 -12.38
N LEU A 517 23.53 3.43 -11.67
CA LEU A 517 22.09 3.51 -11.47
C LEU A 517 21.42 4.01 -12.74
N VAL A 518 20.21 3.50 -12.99
CA VAL A 518 19.39 3.89 -14.14
C VAL A 518 18.04 4.42 -13.67
N TYR A 519 17.37 5.23 -14.48
CA TYR A 519 16.01 5.73 -14.24
C TYR A 519 15.16 5.77 -15.50
N LEU A 520 13.85 5.58 -15.35
CA LEU A 520 12.90 5.57 -16.48
C LEU A 520 12.36 6.99 -16.75
N ASP A 521 11.89 7.63 -15.68
CA ASP A 521 11.17 8.90 -15.71
C ASP A 521 11.97 10.02 -15.05
N SER A 522 11.81 11.23 -15.57
CA SER A 522 12.43 12.43 -14.99
C SER A 522 11.87 12.70 -13.59
N SER A 523 12.73 13.19 -12.69
CA SER A 523 12.32 13.63 -11.36
C SER A 523 11.27 14.76 -11.43
N PRO A 524 10.25 14.76 -10.56
CA PRO A 524 9.31 15.86 -10.46
C PRO A 524 9.95 17.11 -9.84
N ASP A 525 9.19 18.20 -9.87
CA ASP A 525 9.52 19.40 -9.11
C ASP A 525 9.29 19.17 -7.60
N TYR A 526 10.38 18.94 -6.85
CA TYR A 526 10.36 18.77 -5.40
C TYR A 526 10.21 20.07 -4.61
N CYS A 527 10.25 21.23 -5.26
CA CYS A 527 9.99 22.51 -4.62
C CYS A 527 8.54 22.62 -4.14
N VAL A 528 7.62 22.09 -4.95
CA VAL A 528 6.18 22.13 -4.70
C VAL A 528 5.74 20.86 -3.99
N ARG A 529 4.85 21.03 -3.01
CA ARG A 529 4.22 19.89 -2.35
C ARG A 529 3.37 19.13 -3.36
N ASN A 530 3.70 17.85 -3.56
CA ASN A 530 2.95 16.94 -4.41
C ASN A 530 2.65 15.66 -3.63
N VAL A 531 1.43 15.57 -3.11
CA VAL A 531 0.95 14.44 -2.30
C VAL A 531 0.87 13.13 -3.11
N SER A 532 0.59 13.22 -4.41
CA SER A 532 0.48 12.06 -5.30
C SER A 532 1.85 11.41 -5.58
N MET A 533 2.92 12.20 -5.56
CA MET A 533 4.30 11.73 -5.76
C MET A 533 5.09 11.60 -4.44
N GLY A 534 4.43 11.79 -3.30
CA GLY A 534 5.08 11.74 -1.98
C GLY A 534 6.10 12.86 -1.73
N SER A 535 6.03 13.97 -2.49
CA SER A 535 6.90 15.13 -2.29
C SER A 535 6.26 16.08 -1.27
N PRO A 536 6.88 16.32 -0.10
CA PRO A 536 6.35 17.25 0.90
C PRO A 536 6.50 18.73 0.50
N GLY A 537 7.34 19.05 -0.47
CA GLY A 537 7.72 20.43 -0.83
C GLY A 537 8.75 21.04 0.13
N LEU A 538 9.26 22.24 -0.20
CA LEU A 538 10.25 22.94 0.63
C LEU A 538 9.65 23.91 1.67
N LEU A 539 8.36 24.24 1.58
CA LEU A 539 7.75 25.22 2.48
C LEU A 539 7.80 24.76 3.94
N GLY A 540 8.36 25.61 4.82
CA GLY A 540 8.52 25.30 6.24
C GLY A 540 9.68 24.36 6.56
N ARG A 541 10.46 23.95 5.55
CA ARG A 541 11.63 23.10 5.77
C ARG A 541 12.75 23.88 6.45
N THR A 542 13.36 23.24 7.44
CA THR A 542 14.46 23.81 8.23
C THR A 542 15.80 23.19 7.84
N CYS A 543 16.86 23.99 7.94
CA CYS A 543 18.25 23.61 7.72
C CYS A 543 19.12 24.26 8.81
N ARG A 544 20.02 23.49 9.44
CA ARG A 544 20.82 23.95 10.59
C ARG A 544 22.28 24.18 10.20
N SER A 545 22.88 25.25 10.71
CA SER A 545 24.25 25.61 10.34
C SER A 545 25.37 24.88 11.10
N ASP A 546 25.03 24.08 12.11
CA ASP A 546 25.98 23.25 12.83
C ASP A 546 26.36 21.96 12.07
N GLU A 547 25.68 21.69 10.95
CA GLU A 547 25.92 20.54 10.07
C GLU A 547 26.41 20.96 8.68
N VAL A 548 25.93 22.10 8.19
CA VAL A 548 26.19 22.62 6.83
C VAL A 548 26.32 24.13 6.89
N SER A 549 27.10 24.77 6.01
CA SER A 549 27.23 26.23 6.02
C SER A 549 25.87 26.93 5.86
N THR A 550 25.68 28.05 6.56
CA THR A 550 24.47 28.88 6.44
C THR A 550 24.18 29.28 4.99
N SER A 551 25.23 29.54 4.20
CA SER A 551 25.12 29.83 2.76
C SER A 551 24.45 28.70 1.98
N LYS A 552 24.79 27.44 2.28
CA LYS A 552 24.23 26.26 1.62
C LYS A 552 22.77 26.02 2.05
N CYS A 553 22.43 26.26 3.31
CA CYS A 553 21.03 26.28 3.77
C CYS A 553 20.19 27.35 3.04
N ARG A 554 20.73 28.56 2.86
CA ARG A 554 20.05 29.61 2.08
C ARG A 554 19.90 29.22 0.61
N SER A 555 20.93 28.63 0.02
CA SER A 555 20.92 28.17 -1.38
C SER A 555 19.84 27.13 -1.65
N LEU A 556 19.51 26.28 -0.67
CA LEU A 556 18.43 25.30 -0.78
C LEU A 556 17.08 25.98 -1.03
N CYS A 557 16.72 26.99 -0.23
CA CYS A 557 15.49 27.76 -0.45
C CYS A 557 15.54 28.55 -1.77
N ASN A 558 16.70 29.14 -2.07
CA ASN A 558 16.89 29.95 -3.27
C ASN A 558 16.79 29.13 -4.56
N SER A 559 17.18 27.85 -4.54
CA SER A 559 17.04 26.93 -5.69
C SER A 559 15.58 26.76 -6.13
N CYS A 560 14.65 26.89 -5.19
CA CYS A 560 13.21 26.86 -5.42
C CYS A 560 12.59 28.26 -5.51
N LYS A 561 13.41 29.30 -5.67
CA LYS A 561 12.98 30.71 -5.70
C LYS A 561 12.19 31.11 -4.45
N MET A 562 12.44 30.52 -3.28
CA MET A 562 11.72 30.82 -2.03
C MET A 562 12.43 31.89 -1.20
N ARG A 563 11.69 32.58 -0.31
CA ARG A 563 12.30 33.40 0.75
C ARG A 563 12.83 32.49 1.86
N HIS A 564 13.69 33.01 2.72
CA HIS A 564 14.21 32.28 3.87
C HIS A 564 14.25 33.15 5.12
N HIS A 565 14.04 32.54 6.28
CA HIS A 565 14.20 33.19 7.58
C HIS A 565 15.25 32.44 8.39
N THR A 566 16.27 33.15 8.88
CA THR A 566 17.38 32.57 9.64
C THR A 566 17.34 33.10 11.06
N VAL A 567 17.35 32.20 12.05
CA VAL A 567 17.36 32.52 13.48
C VAL A 567 18.60 31.90 14.11
N GLU A 568 19.33 32.68 14.92
CA GLU A 568 20.47 32.18 15.70
C GLU A 568 19.98 31.50 16.99
N HIS A 569 20.61 30.39 17.33
CA HIS A 569 20.32 29.58 18.51
C HIS A 569 21.61 29.14 19.17
N ASP A 570 21.56 28.96 20.49
CA ASP A 570 22.68 28.41 21.25
C ASP A 570 22.36 27.00 21.73
N LYS A 571 23.37 26.12 21.73
CA LYS A 571 23.28 24.81 22.36
C LYS A 571 24.45 24.58 23.31
N GLN A 572 24.15 23.95 24.44
CA GLN A 572 25.16 23.46 25.36
C GLN A 572 25.73 22.14 24.86
N VAL A 573 27.05 22.05 24.75
CA VAL A 573 27.77 20.85 24.31
C VAL A 573 28.90 20.54 25.28
N LYS A 574 29.19 19.25 25.46
CA LYS A 574 30.39 18.83 26.19
C LYS A 574 31.62 19.19 25.36
N CYS A 575 32.52 19.96 25.94
CA CYS A 575 33.74 20.44 25.32
C CYS A 575 34.93 20.21 26.25
N LYS A 576 36.15 20.36 25.71
CA LYS A 576 37.40 20.28 26.49
C LYS A 576 37.46 19.06 27.43
N CYS A 577 36.99 17.92 26.92
CA CYS A 577 36.93 16.69 27.69
C CYS A 577 38.34 16.16 28.01
N LYS A 578 38.62 15.90 29.29
CA LYS A 578 39.84 15.27 29.77
C LYS A 578 39.53 13.88 30.33
N PHE A 579 40.31 12.90 29.91
CA PHE A 579 40.25 11.56 30.48
C PHE A 579 40.99 11.56 31.82
N VAL A 580 40.29 11.21 32.89
CA VAL A 580 40.87 10.99 34.21
C VAL A 580 41.30 9.53 34.26
N TRP A 581 42.57 9.28 34.59
CA TRP A 581 43.22 7.96 34.60
C TRP A 581 42.77 7.10 35.80
N CYS A 582 41.46 6.93 35.91
CA CYS A 582 40.72 6.07 36.84
C CYS A 582 39.39 5.58 36.21
N CYS A 583 39.21 5.79 34.89
CA CYS A 583 38.08 5.37 34.04
C CYS A 583 36.90 6.35 33.88
N SER A 584 37.11 7.67 34.02
CA SER A 584 36.05 8.65 33.74
C SER A 584 36.50 9.78 32.82
N VAL A 585 35.58 10.25 31.96
CA VAL A 585 35.79 11.43 31.12
C VAL A 585 35.09 12.62 31.78
N LYS A 586 35.87 13.61 32.21
CA LYS A 586 35.33 14.88 32.71
C LYS A 586 35.33 15.91 31.59
N CYS A 587 34.19 16.53 31.31
CA CYS A 587 34.04 17.56 30.28
C CYS A 587 33.49 18.84 30.88
N GLU A 588 33.89 19.97 30.33
CA GLU A 588 33.22 21.26 30.55
C GLU A 588 31.97 21.36 29.68
N ILE A 589 31.02 22.21 30.05
CA ILE A 589 29.87 22.55 29.23
C ILE A 589 30.19 23.87 28.51
N CYS A 590 30.29 23.84 27.19
CA CYS A 590 30.46 25.03 26.35
C CYS A 590 29.16 25.38 25.64
N THR A 591 28.93 26.67 25.43
CA THR A 591 27.87 27.16 24.55
C THR A 591 28.39 27.23 23.11
N LYS A 592 27.66 26.63 22.17
CA LYS A 592 27.94 26.68 20.74
C LYS A 592 26.74 27.27 20.00
N SER A 593 26.96 28.39 19.30
CA SER A 593 25.94 29.04 18.48
C SER A 593 25.77 28.33 17.12
N TYR A 594 24.54 28.30 16.63
CA TYR A 594 24.17 27.78 15.32
C TYR A 594 22.89 28.45 14.83
N SER A 595 22.78 28.62 13.52
CA SER A 595 21.61 29.23 12.88
C SER A 595 20.66 28.17 12.31
N VAL A 596 19.37 28.42 12.40
CA VAL A 596 18.32 27.62 11.75
C VAL A 596 17.68 28.46 10.66
N THR A 597 17.82 28.00 9.41
CA THR A 597 17.22 28.64 8.23
C THR A 597 15.97 27.89 7.81
N THR A 598 14.84 28.59 7.70
CA THR A 598 13.54 28.04 7.31
C THR A 598 13.11 28.61 5.96
N CYS A 599 12.72 27.75 5.01
CA CYS A 599 12.20 28.20 3.72
C CYS A 599 10.75 28.70 3.83
N MET A 600 10.47 29.87 3.28
CA MET A 600 9.19 30.58 3.37
C MET A 600 8.63 30.90 1.98
N ARG A 601 7.31 31.10 1.91
CA ARG A 601 6.66 31.59 0.69
C ARG A 601 7.19 32.99 0.37
N ARG A 602 7.33 33.30 -0.93
CA ARG A 602 7.65 34.66 -1.38
C ARG A 602 6.62 35.65 -0.88
#